data_AF-S8DZA1-F1
#
_entry.id   AF-S8DZA1-F1
#
_cell.length_a   1.000
_cell.length_b   1.000
_cell.length_c   1.000
_cell.angle_alpha   90.00
_cell.angle_beta   90.00
_cell.angle_gamma   90.00
#
_symmetry.space_group_name_H-M   'P 1'
#
loop_
_entity.id
_entity.type
_entity.pdbx_description
1 polymer ?
#
loop_
_entity_poly.entity_id
_entity_poly.type
_entity_poly.pdbx_seq_one_letter_code
_entity_poly.pdbx_strand_id
1 'polypeptide(L)'
;GGRMIVGFSEFLNHLPLPQFEPFFRFWNLRWAAGAYHRTTSALNPAGIPSPLRPNALFAAYSMKAVHLRHVKAKHRVYVPLAPSCIEDQASQPGEAITGALLQECPAAWAPVGRGFVGFVGDVNAEEESTRLVLEMCG
;
A
#
# COMPACT_ATOMS: atom_id res chain seq x y z
N GLY A 1 11.88 2.98 18.30
CA GLY A 1 10.54 3.44 18.71
C GLY A 1 9.51 2.39 18.34
N GLY A 2 8.22 2.66 18.54
CA GLY A 2 7.15 1.73 18.20
C GLY A 2 6.91 1.63 16.69
N ARG A 3 6.18 0.58 16.29
CA ARG A 3 5.70 0.36 14.91
C ARG A 3 4.19 0.22 14.97
N MET A 4 3.49 0.98 14.14
CA MET A 4 2.04 0.84 13.96
C MET A 4 1.78 0.43 12.52
N ILE A 5 1.06 -0.66 12.34
CA ILE A 5 0.59 -1.11 11.04
C ILE A 5 -0.94 -1.04 11.06
N VAL A 6 -1.51 -0.37 10.06
CA VAL A 6 -2.95 -0.32 9.84
C VAL A 6 -3.26 -0.85 8.45
N GLY A 7 -4.39 -1.52 8.27
CA GLY A 7 -4.71 -2.14 7.00
C GLY A 7 -5.67 -3.30 7.15
N PHE A 8 -5.80 -4.05 6.06
CA PHE A 8 -6.75 -5.15 5.92
C PHE A 8 -8.22 -4.75 6.02
N SER A 9 -9.08 -5.73 5.74
CA SER A 9 -10.53 -5.58 5.69
C SER A 9 -11.12 -4.79 6.86
N GLU A 10 -10.73 -5.10 8.10
CA GLU A 10 -11.30 -4.45 9.29
C GLU A 10 -11.02 -2.94 9.32
N PHE A 11 -9.78 -2.50 9.07
CA PHE A 11 -9.49 -1.07 9.06
C PHE A 11 -10.23 -0.34 7.94
N LEU A 12 -10.32 -0.97 6.76
CA LEU A 12 -10.94 -0.39 5.58
C LEU A 12 -12.48 -0.36 5.67
N ASN A 13 -13.07 -1.28 6.41
CA ASN A 13 -14.51 -1.33 6.69
C ASN A 13 -14.94 -0.29 7.74
N HIS A 14 -14.08 0.01 8.72
CA HIS A 14 -14.42 0.90 9.84
C HIS A 14 -13.90 2.33 9.69
N LEU A 15 -13.02 2.60 8.71
CA LEU A 15 -12.56 3.96 8.40
C LEU A 15 -13.13 4.45 7.05
N PRO A 16 -14.10 5.38 7.04
CA PRO A 16 -14.60 5.97 5.81
C PRO A 16 -13.47 6.63 4.99
N LEU A 17 -13.49 6.50 3.66
CA LEU A 17 -12.43 7.04 2.78
C LEU A 17 -12.08 8.53 3.04
N PRO A 18 -13.05 9.43 3.31
CA PRO A 18 -12.73 10.83 3.64
C PRO A 18 -11.95 11.01 4.95
N GLN A 19 -11.99 10.02 5.85
CA GLN A 19 -11.32 10.06 7.15
C GLN A 19 -9.87 9.55 7.11
N PHE A 20 -9.40 9.02 5.98
CA PHE A 20 -8.00 8.59 5.82
C PHE A 20 -7.02 9.72 6.05
N GLU A 21 -7.22 10.87 5.39
CA GLU A 21 -6.31 11.99 5.55
C GLU A 21 -6.33 12.57 6.97
N PRO A 22 -7.48 12.86 7.60
CA PRO A 22 -7.53 13.20 9.01
C PRO A 22 -6.82 12.20 9.93
N PHE A 23 -7.02 10.89 9.71
CA PHE A 23 -6.39 9.84 10.51
C PHE A 23 -4.86 9.87 10.40
N PHE A 24 -4.31 9.90 9.19
CA PHE A 24 -2.86 9.91 8.98
C PHE A 24 -2.19 11.25 9.30
N ARG A 25 -2.94 12.36 9.24
CA ARG A 25 -2.45 13.68 9.65
C ARG A 25 -2.02 13.73 11.12
N PHE A 26 -2.55 12.87 11.98
CA PHE A 26 -2.08 12.73 13.36
C PHE A 26 -0.56 12.48 13.44
N TRP A 27 0.01 11.77 12.46
CA TRP A 27 1.45 11.52 12.34
C TRP A 27 2.16 12.44 11.34
N ASN A 28 1.54 13.56 10.96
CA ASN A 28 2.02 14.47 9.90
C ASN A 28 2.17 13.81 8.52
N LEU A 29 1.42 12.72 8.27
CA LEU A 29 1.35 12.07 6.98
C LEU A 29 0.15 12.61 6.21
N ARG A 30 0.35 13.03 4.95
CA ARG A 30 -0.72 13.55 4.08
C ARG A 30 -1.44 12.46 3.30
N TRP A 31 -1.31 11.21 3.74
CA TRP A 31 -1.84 10.04 3.06
C TRP A 31 -3.37 10.14 3.00
N ALA A 32 -3.93 9.96 1.81
CA ALA A 32 -5.37 10.01 1.60
C ALA A 32 -5.82 8.74 0.85
N ALA A 33 -7.08 8.34 1.02
CA ALA A 33 -7.64 7.23 0.28
C ALA A 33 -7.61 7.48 -1.23
N GLY A 34 -7.00 6.56 -1.95
CA GLY A 34 -6.91 6.44 -3.40
C GLY A 34 -8.09 5.70 -4.02
N ALA A 35 -7.88 5.17 -5.21
CA ALA A 35 -8.80 4.27 -5.88
C ALA A 35 -8.85 2.91 -5.18
N TYR A 36 -9.99 2.23 -5.33
CA TYR A 36 -10.21 0.86 -4.85
C TYR A 36 -10.33 -0.06 -6.06
N HIS A 37 -9.34 -0.92 -6.27
CA HIS A 37 -9.34 -1.87 -7.38
C HIS A 37 -8.38 -3.03 -7.11
N ARG A 38 -8.45 -4.06 -7.95
CA ARG A 38 -7.44 -5.11 -8.00
C ARG A 38 -6.42 -4.79 -9.09
N THR A 39 -5.15 -5.00 -8.80
CA THR A 39 -4.08 -4.95 -9.81
C THR A 39 -2.82 -5.64 -9.31
N THR A 40 -1.99 -6.07 -10.25
CA THR A 40 -0.61 -6.48 -9.98
C THR A 40 0.25 -5.27 -9.62
N SER A 41 0.80 -5.28 -8.41
CA SER A 41 1.77 -4.29 -7.93
C SER A 41 3.11 -4.94 -7.67
N ALA A 42 4.19 -4.21 -7.95
CA ALA A 42 5.56 -4.66 -7.74
C ALA A 42 6.24 -3.88 -6.61
N LEU A 43 7.28 -4.47 -6.02
CA LEU A 43 8.19 -3.78 -5.13
C LEU A 43 8.69 -2.50 -5.80
N ASN A 44 8.68 -1.40 -5.05
CA ASN A 44 9.05 -0.10 -5.57
C ASN A 44 10.47 -0.13 -6.16
N PRO A 45 10.63 0.06 -7.49
CA PRO A 45 11.92 -0.04 -8.15
C PRO A 45 12.87 1.10 -7.76
N ALA A 46 12.34 2.20 -7.21
CA ALA A 46 13.14 3.30 -6.67
C ALA A 46 13.76 2.97 -5.29
N GLY A 47 13.49 1.78 -4.74
CA GLY A 47 14.00 1.31 -3.46
C GLY A 47 12.90 1.14 -2.41
N ILE A 48 13.12 0.18 -1.52
CA ILE A 48 12.19 -0.14 -0.43
C ILE A 48 12.54 0.69 0.82
N PRO A 49 11.53 1.21 1.53
CA PRO A 49 11.76 1.98 2.75
C PRO A 49 12.46 1.15 3.84
N SER A 50 13.60 1.63 4.34
CA SER A 50 14.28 1.03 5.50
C SER A 50 13.38 1.05 6.75
N PRO A 51 13.41 0.02 7.61
CA PRO A 51 14.33 -1.13 7.62
C PRO A 51 13.80 -2.38 6.91
N LEU A 52 12.75 -2.28 6.07
CA LEU A 52 12.21 -3.44 5.37
C LEU A 52 13.25 -4.04 4.42
N ARG A 53 13.38 -5.36 4.40
CA ARG A 53 14.33 -6.07 3.54
C ARG A 53 13.65 -6.53 2.24
N PRO A 54 14.08 -6.04 1.06
CA PRO A 54 13.50 -6.45 -0.22
C PRO A 54 13.48 -7.96 -0.43
N ASN A 55 14.56 -8.66 -0.03
CA ASN A 55 14.69 -10.12 -0.21
C ASN A 55 13.75 -10.93 0.68
N ALA A 56 13.11 -10.30 1.67
CA ALA A 56 12.10 -10.94 2.51
C ALA A 56 10.69 -10.80 1.92
N LEU A 57 10.51 -10.05 0.83
CA LEU A 57 9.23 -9.68 0.23
C LEU A 57 9.09 -10.27 -1.18
N PHE A 58 7.86 -10.47 -1.62
CA PHE A 58 7.57 -10.92 -2.97
C PHE A 58 7.79 -9.79 -3.98
N ALA A 59 8.39 -10.09 -5.13
CA ALA A 59 8.76 -9.08 -6.12
C ALA A 59 7.54 -8.36 -6.72
N ALA A 60 6.45 -9.07 -6.95
CA ALA A 60 5.17 -8.54 -7.39
C ALA A 60 4.04 -9.55 -7.10
N TYR A 61 2.82 -9.06 -6.91
CA TYR A 61 1.61 -9.88 -6.78
C TYR A 61 0.35 -9.06 -7.07
N SER A 62 -0.75 -9.75 -7.39
CA SER A 62 -2.07 -9.14 -7.56
C SER A 62 -2.77 -9.03 -6.21
N MET A 63 -3.22 -7.83 -5.86
CA MET A 63 -4.00 -7.60 -4.64
C MET A 63 -5.23 -6.74 -4.92
N LYS A 64 -6.34 -7.01 -4.23
CA LYS A 64 -7.50 -6.12 -4.22
C LYS A 64 -7.32 -5.13 -3.08
N ALA A 65 -7.09 -3.87 -3.38
CA ALA A 65 -6.69 -2.92 -2.35
C ALA A 65 -7.36 -1.55 -2.47
N VAL A 66 -7.47 -0.86 -1.33
CA VAL A 66 -7.60 0.59 -1.29
C VAL A 66 -6.20 1.17 -1.42
N HIS A 67 -5.94 1.92 -2.48
CA HIS A 67 -4.65 2.56 -2.71
C HIS A 67 -4.53 3.84 -1.86
N LEU A 68 -3.32 4.34 -1.64
CA LEU A 68 -3.07 5.64 -1.02
C LEU A 68 -2.56 6.67 -2.02
N ARG A 69 -3.10 7.89 -1.93
CA ARG A 69 -2.55 9.10 -2.57
C ARG A 69 -1.62 9.85 -1.63
N HIS A 70 -0.80 10.72 -2.24
CA HIS A 70 0.13 11.64 -1.56
C HIS A 70 1.22 10.97 -0.71
N VAL A 71 1.45 9.66 -0.91
CA VAL A 71 2.59 8.96 -0.32
C VAL A 71 3.85 9.38 -1.07
N LYS A 72 4.86 9.85 -0.34
CA LYS A 72 6.18 10.18 -0.89
C LYS A 72 6.77 8.93 -1.55
N ALA A 73 7.37 9.06 -2.74
CA ALA A 73 7.91 7.93 -3.50
C ALA A 73 8.80 7.00 -2.64
N LYS A 74 9.69 7.58 -1.82
CA LYS A 74 10.58 6.83 -0.91
C LYS A 74 9.90 6.10 0.27
N HIS A 75 8.59 6.28 0.45
CA HIS A 75 7.78 5.61 1.47
C HIS A 75 6.83 4.57 0.87
N ARG A 76 6.76 4.46 -0.46
CA ARG A 76 5.93 3.45 -1.14
C ARG A 76 6.66 2.11 -1.11
N VAL A 77 5.98 1.04 -0.69
CA VAL A 77 6.53 -0.31 -0.65
C VAL A 77 6.21 -1.05 -1.95
N TYR A 78 4.92 -1.10 -2.30
CA TYR A 78 4.43 -1.65 -3.55
C TYR A 78 3.84 -0.53 -4.41
N VAL A 79 4.03 -0.60 -5.72
CA VAL A 79 3.50 0.35 -6.70
C VAL A 79 2.95 -0.39 -7.92
N PRO A 80 1.89 0.12 -8.58
CA PRO A 80 1.51 -0.38 -9.88
C PRO A 80 2.61 -0.07 -10.91
N LEU A 81 2.84 -0.98 -11.86
CA LEU A 81 3.78 -0.77 -12.95
C LEU A 81 3.02 -0.38 -14.23
N ALA A 82 3.70 0.23 -15.21
CA ALA A 82 3.09 0.66 -16.46
C ALA A 82 2.36 -0.44 -17.28
N PRO A 83 2.74 -1.75 -17.27
CA PRO A 83 1.92 -2.78 -17.89
C PRO A 83 0.76 -3.26 -17.00
N SER A 84 0.62 -2.76 -15.76
CA SER A 84 -0.46 -3.16 -14.87
C SER A 84 -1.81 -2.63 -15.37
N CYS A 85 -2.84 -3.45 -15.18
CA CYS A 85 -4.23 -3.13 -15.49
C CYS A 85 -5.10 -3.31 -14.24
N ILE A 86 -6.25 -2.65 -14.24
CA ILE A 86 -7.31 -2.94 -13.28
C ILE A 86 -7.87 -4.32 -13.64
N GLU A 87 -7.82 -5.23 -12.68
CA GLU A 87 -8.33 -6.59 -12.83
C GLU A 87 -9.80 -6.65 -12.43
N ASP A 88 -10.59 -7.48 -13.12
CA ASP A 88 -12.00 -7.70 -12.78
C ASP A 88 -12.18 -8.69 -11.59
N GLN A 89 -13.42 -9.11 -11.30
CA GLN A 89 -13.70 -10.06 -10.21
C GLN A 89 -13.12 -11.47 -10.46
N ALA A 90 -12.84 -11.82 -11.72
CA ALA A 90 -12.22 -13.08 -12.13
C ALA A 90 -10.70 -12.94 -12.35
N SER A 91 -10.10 -11.83 -11.88
CA SER A 91 -8.68 -11.50 -12.04
C SER A 91 -8.24 -11.41 -13.50
N GLN A 92 -9.14 -11.05 -14.42
CA GLN A 92 -8.80 -10.85 -15.82
C GLN A 92 -8.31 -9.43 -16.07
N PRO A 93 -7.30 -9.24 -16.95
CA PRO A 93 -6.82 -7.92 -17.34
C PRO A 93 -7.92 -7.02 -17.94
N GLY A 94 -8.12 -5.84 -17.34
CA GLY A 94 -9.05 -4.82 -17.82
C GLY A 94 -8.34 -3.54 -18.29
N GLU A 95 -8.82 -2.39 -17.83
CA GLU A 95 -8.29 -1.07 -18.21
C GLU A 95 -6.84 -0.88 -17.72
N ALA A 96 -5.96 -0.32 -18.57
CA ALA A 96 -4.59 -0.02 -18.20
C ALA A 96 -4.50 1.04 -17.09
N ILE A 97 -3.60 0.85 -16.14
CA ILE A 97 -3.34 1.85 -15.09
C ILE A 97 -2.54 2.99 -15.69
N THR A 98 -3.11 4.19 -15.68
CA THR A 98 -2.48 5.39 -16.25
C THR A 98 -2.62 6.61 -15.33
N GLY A 99 -1.86 7.66 -15.63
CA GLY A 99 -2.00 8.98 -15.00
C GLY A 99 -1.88 8.95 -13.48
N ALA A 100 -2.92 9.43 -12.79
CA ALA A 100 -2.96 9.54 -11.34
C ALA A 100 -2.88 8.17 -10.63
N LEU A 101 -3.41 7.10 -11.23
CA LEU A 101 -3.40 5.76 -10.63
C LEU A 101 -1.98 5.20 -10.50
N LEU A 102 -1.06 5.54 -11.42
CA LEU A 102 0.36 5.18 -11.31
C LEU A 102 1.07 5.88 -10.14
N GLN A 103 0.46 6.93 -9.58
CA GLN A 103 1.01 7.67 -8.45
C GLN A 103 0.46 7.21 -7.10
N GLU A 104 -0.47 6.27 -7.10
CA GLU A 104 -1.02 5.67 -5.88
C GLU A 104 -0.24 4.40 -5.51
N CYS A 105 -0.34 3.98 -4.25
CA CYS A 105 0.30 2.74 -3.79
C CYS A 105 -0.61 1.98 -2.83
N PRO A 106 -0.73 0.64 -2.96
CA PRO A 106 -1.51 -0.16 -2.03
C PRO A 106 -0.81 -0.40 -0.69
N ALA A 107 0.52 -0.20 -0.63
CA ALA A 107 1.28 -0.39 0.60
C ALA A 107 2.36 0.69 0.80
N ALA A 108 2.47 1.19 2.03
CA ALA A 108 3.37 2.27 2.40
C ALA A 108 4.02 2.05 3.77
N TRP A 109 5.23 2.57 3.94
CA TRP A 109 6.01 2.56 5.18
C TRP A 109 6.73 3.89 5.36
N ALA A 110 6.39 4.64 6.40
CA ALA A 110 6.97 5.95 6.67
C ALA A 110 7.58 6.05 8.08
N PRO A 111 8.76 6.68 8.21
CA PRO A 111 9.30 7.02 9.52
C PRO A 111 8.48 8.15 10.14
N VAL A 112 8.17 8.01 11.43
CA VAL A 112 7.48 9.01 12.24
C VAL A 112 8.18 9.11 13.59
N GLY A 113 8.85 10.24 13.84
CA GLY A 113 9.69 10.41 15.02
C GLY A 113 10.78 9.35 15.10
N ARG A 114 10.75 8.51 16.15
CA ARG A 114 11.68 7.36 16.36
C ARG A 114 11.08 6.01 15.95
N GLY A 115 9.89 6.02 15.35
CA GLY A 115 9.11 4.84 15.00
C GLY A 115 8.65 4.89 13.56
N PHE A 116 7.66 4.05 13.24
CA PHE A 116 7.14 3.92 11.88
C PHE A 116 5.63 3.72 11.86
N VAL A 117 5.01 4.21 10.79
CA VAL A 117 3.62 3.95 10.44
C VAL A 117 3.60 3.23 9.08
N GLY A 118 2.90 2.09 9.07
CA GLY A 118 2.67 1.27 7.89
C GLY A 118 1.21 1.23 7.50
N PHE A 119 0.96 1.15 6.20
CA PHE A 119 -0.35 0.91 5.63
C PHE A 119 -0.30 -0.25 4.64
N VAL A 120 -1.28 -1.16 4.73
CA VAL A 120 -1.53 -2.23 3.76
C VAL A 120 -3.00 -2.21 3.38
N GLY A 121 -3.30 -1.76 2.17
CA GLY A 121 -4.65 -1.51 1.69
C GLY A 121 -5.39 -2.73 1.18
N ASP A 122 -4.74 -3.90 1.20
CA ASP A 122 -5.29 -5.15 0.72
C ASP A 122 -6.51 -5.60 1.54
N VAL A 123 -7.64 -5.87 0.90
CA VAL A 123 -8.88 -6.31 1.57
C VAL A 123 -9.02 -7.82 1.69
N ASN A 124 -8.27 -8.58 0.90
CA ASN A 124 -8.40 -10.04 0.81
C ASN A 124 -7.34 -10.77 1.65
N ALA A 125 -6.36 -10.04 2.19
CA ALA A 125 -5.29 -10.56 3.03
C ALA A 125 -4.45 -11.63 2.33
N GLU A 126 -4.00 -11.31 1.12
CA GLU A 126 -3.10 -12.09 0.28
C GLU A 126 -1.88 -12.53 1.11
N GLU A 127 -1.32 -13.71 0.79
CA GLU A 127 -0.18 -14.26 1.53
C GLU A 127 1.02 -13.30 1.50
N GLU A 128 1.22 -12.62 0.38
CA GLU A 128 2.27 -11.63 0.16
C GLU A 128 2.06 -10.37 1.00
N SER A 129 0.81 -9.93 1.18
CA SER A 129 0.44 -8.85 2.10
C SER A 129 0.69 -9.24 3.55
N THR A 130 0.35 -10.48 3.92
CA THR A 130 0.64 -11.03 5.26
C THR A 130 2.14 -11.05 5.51
N ARG A 131 2.94 -11.49 4.53
CA ARG A 131 4.40 -11.48 4.60
C ARG A 131 4.95 -10.06 4.79
N LEU A 132 4.40 -9.07 4.08
CA LEU A 132 4.78 -7.67 4.26
C LEU A 132 4.52 -7.19 5.69
N VAL A 133 3.36 -7.51 6.26
CA VAL A 133 3.02 -7.09 7.63
C VAL A 133 3.94 -7.73 8.66
N LEU A 134 4.31 -9.00 8.49
CA LEU A 134 5.32 -9.66 9.33
C LEU A 134 6.67 -8.93 9.27
N GLU A 135 7.15 -8.54 8.08
CA GLU A 135 8.38 -7.77 7.94
C GLU A 135 8.27 -6.37 8.56
N MET A 136 7.10 -5.72 8.48
CA MET A 136 6.83 -4.45 9.15
C MET A 136 6.86 -4.59 10.68
N CYS A 137 6.41 -5.72 11.24
CA CYS A 137 6.47 -6.00 12.68
C CYS A 137 7.90 -6.15 13.19
N GLY A 138 8.79 -6.75 12.39
CA GLY A 138 10.22 -6.89 12.67
C GLY A 138 10.62 -8.28 13.12
#